data_AF-A0A4Y6RC76-F1
#
_entry.id   AF-A0A4Y6RC76-F1
#
_cell.length_a   1.000
_cell.length_b   1.000
_cell.length_c   1.000
_cell.angle_alpha   90.00
_cell.angle_beta   90.00
_cell.angle_gamma   90.00
#
_symmetry.space_group_name_H-M   'P 1'
#
loop_
_entity.id
_entity.type
_entity.pdbx_description
1 polymer ?
#
loop_
_entity_poly.entity_id
_entity_poly.type
_entity_poly.pdbx_seq_one_letter_code
_entity_poly.pdbx_strand_id
1 'polypeptide(L)'
;MREAIGQAEHALIYPGPGPLSLEDLNPVLLPEGFQHHWLMEDLQMSLASAKMSIESTLKILTMIGTIVAFCWGAYQFTITQRGQAETRRIEATRPFLDRQLKLYTDATQATATMATSASQDEIAAARSKFFLLFWGELVKVEDRNVESAMVEFRNALNAGKEGPELEQLSLTLARSCRNSLAKSWGVKQWQDPHSPLEQQKHSNPSTIHP
;
A
#
# COMPACT_ATOMS: atom_id res chain seq x y z
N MET A 1 7.63 -65.73 -17.98
CA MET A 1 6.17 -65.89 -17.78
C MET A 1 5.52 -64.77 -18.60
N ARG A 2 5.39 -65.03 -19.90
CA ARG A 2 4.12 -65.24 -20.66
C ARG A 2 3.52 -63.88 -21.08
N GLU A 3 3.57 -63.51 -22.36
CA GLU A 3 2.56 -63.84 -23.43
C GLU A 3 1.20 -63.19 -23.11
N ALA A 4 0.43 -62.53 -23.98
CA ALA A 4 0.10 -62.68 -25.40
C ALA A 4 -0.67 -61.39 -25.82
N ILE A 5 -0.56 -60.83 -27.04
CA ILE A 5 -1.18 -61.19 -28.34
C ILE A 5 -2.72 -61.18 -28.34
N GLY A 6 -3.30 -60.50 -29.34
CA GLY A 6 -4.69 -60.60 -29.80
C GLY A 6 -5.18 -59.27 -30.39
N GLN A 7 -4.86 -58.87 -31.63
CA GLN A 7 -5.34 -59.39 -32.94
C GLN A 7 -6.87 -59.50 -33.04
N ALA A 8 -7.48 -58.65 -33.87
CA ALA A 8 -8.73 -58.91 -34.57
C ALA A 8 -8.73 -58.15 -35.90
N GLU A 9 -8.33 -58.88 -36.93
CA GLU A 9 -8.46 -58.53 -38.34
C GLU A 9 -9.91 -58.78 -38.78
N HIS A 10 -10.50 -57.87 -39.56
CA HIS A 10 -11.64 -58.21 -40.41
C HIS A 10 -11.40 -57.64 -41.80
N ALA A 11 -10.87 -58.51 -42.65
CA ALA A 11 -10.75 -58.33 -44.08
C ALA A 11 -12.15 -58.37 -44.71
N LEU A 12 -12.53 -57.33 -45.45
CA LEU A 12 -13.57 -57.42 -46.47
C LEU A 12 -12.90 -57.37 -47.84
N ILE A 13 -12.95 -58.54 -48.46
CA ILE A 13 -12.56 -58.86 -49.83
C ILE A 13 -13.53 -58.12 -50.77
N TYR A 14 -13.00 -57.23 -51.62
CA TYR A 14 -13.71 -56.76 -52.81
C TYR A 14 -12.98 -57.25 -54.07
N PRO A 15 -13.70 -57.89 -55.01
CA PRO A 15 -13.13 -58.39 -56.25
C PRO A 15 -12.76 -57.25 -57.20
N GLY A 16 -11.56 -57.32 -57.77
CA GLY A 16 -11.05 -56.33 -58.72
C GLY A 16 -11.69 -56.46 -60.12
N PRO A 17 -12.01 -55.33 -60.78
CA PRO A 17 -12.22 -55.28 -62.21
C PRO A 17 -10.90 -54.97 -62.94
N GLY A 18 -10.65 -55.72 -64.02
CA GLY A 18 -9.44 -55.65 -64.84
C GLY A 18 -9.25 -54.32 -65.60
N PRO A 19 -8.12 -54.19 -66.33
CA PRO A 19 -7.74 -52.95 -66.99
C PRO A 19 -8.72 -52.60 -68.12
N LEU A 20 -9.40 -51.46 -67.98
CA LEU A 20 -10.18 -50.85 -69.04
C LEU A 20 -9.24 -50.08 -69.97
N SER A 21 -9.19 -50.53 -71.22
CA SER A 21 -8.44 -49.91 -72.32
C SER A 21 -8.87 -48.46 -72.55
N LEU A 22 -7.87 -47.61 -72.83
CA LEU A 22 -7.94 -46.16 -72.88
C LEU A 22 -8.19 -45.64 -74.32
N GLU A 23 -9.08 -46.30 -75.09
CA GLU A 23 -9.27 -46.01 -76.52
C GLU A 23 -10.71 -45.70 -76.98
N ASP A 24 -11.71 -45.68 -76.09
CA ASP A 24 -13.13 -45.48 -76.50
C ASP A 24 -13.85 -44.25 -75.88
N LEU A 25 -13.13 -43.27 -75.33
CA LEU A 25 -13.76 -42.03 -74.84
C LEU A 25 -13.85 -40.96 -75.94
N ASN A 26 -14.98 -41.01 -76.63
CA ASN A 26 -15.48 -39.99 -77.54
C ASN A 26 -15.68 -38.66 -76.77
N PRO A 27 -15.09 -37.52 -77.19
CA PRO A 27 -15.30 -36.24 -76.51
C PRO A 27 -16.72 -35.72 -76.76
N VAL A 28 -17.61 -35.94 -75.79
CA VAL A 28 -18.92 -35.28 -75.75
C VAL A 28 -18.68 -33.80 -75.47
N LEU A 29 -18.86 -33.00 -76.51
CA LEU A 29 -18.91 -31.53 -76.47
C LEU A 29 -20.01 -31.08 -75.52
N LEU A 30 -19.62 -30.66 -74.32
CA LEU A 30 -20.50 -29.94 -73.40
C LEU A 30 -20.58 -28.45 -73.79
N PRO A 31 -21.74 -27.81 -73.69
CA PRO A 31 -21.93 -26.42 -74.05
C PRO A 31 -21.18 -25.48 -73.07
N GLU A 32 -20.45 -24.50 -73.62
CA GLU A 32 -19.57 -23.54 -72.93
C GLU A 32 -20.28 -22.52 -71.99
N GLY A 33 -21.46 -22.83 -71.47
CA GLY A 33 -22.30 -21.85 -70.76
C GLY A 33 -22.58 -22.13 -69.28
N PHE A 34 -22.20 -23.28 -68.72
CA PHE A 34 -22.87 -23.79 -67.51
C PHE A 34 -21.99 -23.98 -66.25
N GLN A 35 -20.74 -23.53 -66.22
CA GLN A 35 -19.83 -23.79 -65.09
C GLN A 35 -19.50 -22.60 -64.17
N HIS A 36 -19.86 -21.36 -64.52
CA HIS A 36 -19.47 -20.19 -63.71
C HIS A 36 -20.48 -19.75 -62.63
N HIS A 37 -21.72 -20.23 -62.65
CA HIS A 37 -22.73 -19.79 -61.67
C HIS A 37 -22.60 -20.50 -60.31
N TRP A 38 -22.32 -21.81 -60.28
CA TRP A 38 -22.29 -22.60 -59.04
C TRP A 38 -21.07 -22.33 -58.14
N LEU A 39 -19.91 -21.96 -58.73
CA LEU A 39 -18.70 -21.65 -57.96
C LEU A 39 -18.78 -20.31 -57.19
N MET A 40 -19.66 -19.39 -57.59
CA MET A 40 -19.82 -18.09 -56.92
C MET A 40 -20.65 -18.18 -55.63
N GLU A 41 -21.62 -19.10 -55.57
CA GLU A 41 -22.48 -19.26 -54.38
C GLU A 41 -21.74 -19.94 -53.22
N ASP A 42 -20.95 -20.97 -53.50
CA ASP A 42 -20.13 -21.64 -52.48
C ASP A 42 -19.05 -20.72 -51.90
N LEU A 43 -18.46 -19.86 -52.74
CA LEU A 43 -17.48 -18.87 -52.28
C LEU A 43 -18.14 -17.80 -51.39
N GLN A 44 -19.36 -17.36 -51.73
CA GLN A 44 -20.11 -16.41 -50.91
C GLN A 44 -20.57 -17.02 -49.58
N MET A 45 -20.98 -18.29 -49.55
CA MET A 45 -21.35 -18.98 -48.31
C MET A 45 -20.14 -19.21 -47.39
N SER A 46 -18.98 -19.55 -47.94
CA SER A 46 -17.73 -19.70 -47.18
C SER A 46 -17.24 -18.37 -46.57
N LEU A 47 -17.30 -17.29 -47.36
CA LEU A 47 -16.95 -15.94 -46.87
C LEU A 47 -17.94 -15.41 -45.83
N ALA A 48 -19.24 -15.68 -45.97
CA ALA A 48 -20.24 -15.31 -44.97
C ALA A 48 -20.06 -16.08 -43.65
N SER A 49 -19.74 -17.38 -43.72
CA SER A 49 -19.43 -18.21 -42.56
C SER A 49 -18.16 -17.73 -41.83
N ALA A 50 -17.09 -17.41 -42.58
CA ALA A 50 -15.87 -16.84 -42.03
C ALA A 50 -16.10 -15.45 -41.39
N LYS A 51 -16.93 -14.60 -42.02
CA LYS A 51 -17.26 -13.26 -41.53
C LYS A 51 -18.11 -13.31 -40.24
N MET A 52 -19.06 -14.24 -40.14
CA MET A 52 -19.85 -14.44 -38.91
C MET A 52 -19.01 -14.98 -37.74
N SER A 53 -17.97 -15.77 -38.02
CA SER A 53 -17.01 -16.26 -37.00
C SER A 53 -16.12 -15.13 -36.43
N ILE A 54 -15.61 -14.25 -37.29
CA ILE A 54 -14.71 -13.15 -36.87
C ILE A 54 -15.46 -12.12 -36.02
N GLU A 55 -16.66 -11.70 -36.43
CA GLU A 55 -17.44 -10.71 -35.67
C GLU A 55 -17.83 -11.25 -34.27
N SER A 56 -18.24 -12.51 -34.20
CA SER A 56 -18.57 -13.17 -32.93
C SER A 56 -17.36 -13.30 -32.02
N THR A 57 -16.20 -13.65 -32.57
CA THR A 57 -14.93 -13.74 -31.83
C THR A 57 -14.53 -12.38 -31.25
N LEU A 58 -14.67 -11.31 -32.03
CA LEU A 58 -14.35 -9.94 -31.59
C LEU A 58 -15.29 -9.47 -30.47
N LYS A 59 -16.59 -9.78 -30.56
CA LYS A 59 -17.58 -9.47 -29.50
C LYS A 59 -17.28 -10.22 -28.20
N ILE A 60 -16.90 -11.49 -28.28
CA ILE A 60 -16.52 -12.28 -27.10
C ILE A 60 -15.24 -11.70 -26.47
N LEU A 61 -14.23 -11.36 -27.28
CA LEU A 61 -12.97 -10.79 -26.80
C LEU A 61 -13.19 -9.45 -26.07
N THR A 62 -14.01 -8.56 -26.65
CA THR A 62 -14.33 -7.26 -26.03
C THR A 62 -15.11 -7.45 -24.73
N MET A 63 -16.09 -8.37 -24.70
CA MET A 63 -16.81 -8.71 -23.47
C MET A 63 -15.87 -9.23 -22.37
N ILE A 64 -14.98 -10.17 -22.68
CA ILE A 64 -13.97 -10.68 -21.73
C ILE A 64 -13.05 -9.55 -21.27
N GLY A 65 -12.58 -8.70 -22.20
CA GLY A 65 -11.73 -7.56 -21.89
C GLY A 65 -12.38 -6.59 -20.89
N THR A 66 -13.68 -6.29 -21.05
CA THR A 66 -14.41 -5.44 -20.10
C THR A 66 -14.52 -6.06 -18.70
N ILE A 67 -14.74 -7.38 -18.61
CA ILE A 67 -14.82 -8.10 -17.34
C ILE A 67 -13.47 -8.09 -16.63
N VAL A 68 -12.39 -8.37 -17.35
CA VAL A 68 -11.02 -8.37 -16.79
C VAL A 68 -10.66 -6.96 -16.29
N ALA A 69 -10.93 -5.92 -17.08
CA ALA A 69 -10.68 -4.54 -16.67
C ALA A 69 -11.48 -4.14 -15.42
N PHE A 70 -12.75 -4.56 -15.34
CA PHE A 70 -13.59 -4.32 -14.18
C PHE A 70 -13.06 -5.02 -12.91
N CYS A 71 -12.71 -6.31 -13.01
CA CYS A 71 -12.13 -7.06 -11.90
C CYS A 71 -10.80 -6.46 -11.43
N TRP A 72 -9.94 -6.03 -12.36
CA TRP A 72 -8.69 -5.35 -12.04
C TRP A 72 -8.94 -4.00 -11.33
N GLY A 73 -9.90 -3.22 -11.81
CA GLY A 73 -10.32 -1.96 -11.18
C GLY A 73 -10.84 -2.18 -9.75
N ALA A 74 -11.69 -3.18 -9.54
CA ALA A 74 -12.17 -3.56 -8.21
C ALA A 74 -11.03 -3.99 -7.28
N TYR A 75 -10.10 -4.82 -7.77
CA TYR A 75 -8.92 -5.22 -7.00
C TYR A 75 -8.06 -4.02 -6.58
N GLN A 76 -7.71 -3.14 -7.53
CA GLN A 76 -6.96 -1.91 -7.27
C GLN A 76 -7.68 -0.96 -6.31
N PHE A 77 -9.00 -0.86 -6.42
CA PHE A 77 -9.80 -0.03 -5.52
C PHE A 77 -9.71 -0.54 -4.07
N THR A 78 -9.79 -1.85 -3.85
CA THR A 78 -9.68 -2.41 -2.48
C THR A 78 -8.31 -2.20 -1.86
N ILE A 79 -7.22 -2.30 -2.63
CA ILE A 79 -5.86 -2.00 -2.18
C ILE A 79 -5.71 -0.51 -1.85
N THR A 80 -6.18 0.36 -2.76
CA THR A 80 -6.09 1.82 -2.61
C THR A 80 -6.86 2.33 -1.38
N GLN A 81 -8.05 1.78 -1.11
CA GLN A 81 -8.89 2.17 0.04
C GLN A 81 -8.22 1.88 1.39
N ARG A 82 -7.48 0.77 1.49
CA ARG A 82 -6.73 0.44 2.70
C ARG A 82 -5.62 1.46 2.97
N GLY A 83 -4.87 1.85 1.94
CA GLY A 83 -3.85 2.89 2.03
C GLY A 83 -4.44 4.24 2.45
N GLN A 84 -5.55 4.67 1.86
CA GLN A 84 -6.19 5.95 2.18
C GLN A 84 -6.74 6.03 3.61
N ALA A 85 -7.20 4.91 4.18
CA ALA A 85 -7.65 4.88 5.58
C ALA A 85 -6.48 5.09 6.56
N GLU A 86 -5.33 4.49 6.28
CA GLU A 86 -4.13 4.65 7.08
C GLU A 86 -3.54 6.05 6.95
N THR A 87 -3.46 6.59 5.72
CA THR A 87 -3.02 7.97 5.49
C THR A 87 -3.89 8.98 6.21
N ARG A 88 -5.22 8.83 6.18
CA ARG A 88 -6.15 9.72 6.90
C ARG A 88 -5.94 9.70 8.40
N ARG A 89 -5.62 8.54 8.99
CA ARG A 89 -5.31 8.44 10.43
C ARG A 89 -4.02 9.17 10.78
N ILE A 90 -2.98 9.01 9.95
CA ILE A 90 -1.70 9.70 10.15
C ILE A 90 -1.86 11.21 9.99
N GLU A 91 -2.61 11.66 8.98
CA GLU A 91 -2.86 13.08 8.75
C GLU A 91 -3.72 13.71 9.86
N ALA A 92 -4.68 12.96 10.42
CA ALA A 92 -5.48 13.42 11.54
C ALA A 92 -4.67 13.57 12.84
N THR A 93 -3.60 12.80 13.05
CA THR A 93 -2.78 12.88 14.27
C THR A 93 -1.67 13.93 14.20
N ARG A 94 -1.20 14.28 12.99
CA ARG A 94 -0.20 15.35 12.77
C ARG A 94 -0.48 16.66 13.53
N PRO A 95 -1.66 17.30 13.43
CA PRO A 95 -1.89 18.58 14.10
C PRO A 95 -1.78 18.47 15.63
N PHE A 96 -2.12 17.32 16.21
CA PHE A 96 -1.92 17.07 17.64
C PHE A 96 -0.43 16.97 17.99
N LEU A 97 0.34 16.20 17.23
CA LEU A 97 1.78 16.01 17.44
C LEU A 97 2.57 17.31 17.27
N ASP A 98 2.22 18.11 16.26
CA ASP A 98 2.83 19.43 16.03
C ASP A 98 2.52 20.38 17.20
N ARG A 99 1.29 20.32 17.71
CA ARG A 99 0.90 21.13 18.87
C ARG A 99 1.63 20.70 20.13
N GLN A 100 1.77 19.39 20.36
CA GLN A 100 2.52 18.83 21.46
C GLN A 100 3.99 19.26 21.40
N LEU A 101 4.64 19.11 20.25
CA LEU A 101 6.02 19.55 20.04
C LEU A 101 6.20 21.03 20.36
N LYS A 102 5.34 21.89 19.80
CA LYS A 102 5.38 23.33 20.04
C LYS A 102 5.28 23.67 21.54
N LEU A 103 4.27 23.12 22.23
CA LEU A 103 4.04 23.41 23.65
C LEU A 103 5.19 22.90 24.53
N TYR A 104 5.76 21.74 24.20
CA TYR A 104 6.93 21.21 24.91
C TYR A 104 8.17 22.07 24.68
N THR A 105 8.42 22.55 23.46
CA THR A 105 9.52 23.48 23.18
C THR A 105 9.33 24.79 23.94
N ASP A 106 8.11 25.33 23.96
CA ASP A 106 7.81 26.57 24.69
C ASP A 106 8.03 26.43 26.20
N ALA A 107 7.65 25.28 26.78
CA ALA A 107 7.83 24.99 28.20
C ALA A 107 9.32 24.82 28.56
N THR A 108 10.07 24.02 27.79
CA THR A 108 11.50 23.78 28.05
C THR A 108 12.34 25.02 27.83
N GLN A 109 11.98 25.87 26.86
CA GLN A 109 12.63 27.17 26.68
C GLN A 109 12.39 28.08 27.88
N ALA A 110 11.14 28.18 28.37
CA ALA A 110 10.83 28.99 29.53
C ALA A 110 11.58 28.53 30.79
N THR A 111 11.63 27.21 31.06
CA THR A 111 12.38 26.68 32.20
C THR A 111 13.89 26.82 32.05
N ALA A 112 14.42 26.69 30.84
CA ALA A 112 15.84 26.95 30.56
C ALA A 112 16.20 28.41 30.81
N THR A 113 15.41 29.36 30.30
CA THR A 113 15.62 30.80 30.52
C THR A 113 15.58 31.15 32.01
N MET A 114 14.61 30.61 32.77
CA MET A 114 14.56 30.84 34.23
C MET A 114 15.76 30.25 34.97
N ALA A 115 16.32 29.13 34.49
CA ALA A 115 17.45 28.47 35.15
C ALA A 115 18.80 29.13 34.84
N THR A 116 18.97 29.75 33.66
CA THR A 116 20.29 30.18 33.18
C THR A 116 20.44 31.67 32.89
N SER A 117 19.35 32.43 32.74
CA SER A 117 19.47 33.86 32.44
C SER A 117 19.94 34.65 33.66
N ALA A 118 20.75 35.69 33.42
CA ALA A 118 21.13 36.68 34.42
C ALA A 118 20.16 37.89 34.43
N SER A 119 19.34 38.05 33.39
CA SER A 119 18.43 39.18 33.23
C SER A 119 17.13 38.93 33.99
N GLN A 120 16.84 39.77 34.98
CA GLN A 120 15.61 39.67 35.79
C GLN A 120 14.34 39.85 34.93
N ASP A 121 14.40 40.69 33.89
CA ASP A 121 13.28 40.91 32.98
C ASP A 121 12.99 39.65 32.15
N GLU A 122 14.04 38.95 31.68
CA GLU A 122 13.89 37.68 30.95
C GLU A 122 13.35 36.58 31.86
N ILE A 123 13.84 36.49 33.10
CA ILE A 123 13.35 35.53 34.09
C ILE A 123 11.87 35.79 34.39
N ALA A 124 11.46 37.05 34.59
CA ALA A 124 10.07 37.41 34.85
C ALA A 124 9.15 37.06 33.68
N ALA A 125 9.58 37.35 32.44
CA ALA A 125 8.84 37.00 31.23
C ALA A 125 8.73 35.47 31.06
N ALA A 126 9.82 34.74 31.26
CA ALA A 126 9.85 33.29 31.20
C ALA A 126 8.97 32.65 32.28
N ARG A 127 8.96 33.20 33.50
CA ARG A 127 8.08 32.77 34.59
C ARG A 127 6.61 32.96 34.23
N SER A 128 6.24 34.11 33.65
CA SER A 128 4.88 34.34 33.18
C SER A 128 4.48 33.34 32.09
N LYS A 129 5.36 33.08 31.12
CA LYS A 129 5.13 32.08 30.06
C LYS A 129 4.97 30.67 30.62
N PHE A 130 5.82 30.28 31.57
CA PHE A 130 5.75 28.98 32.24
C PHE A 130 4.40 28.77 32.93
N PHE A 131 3.93 29.73 33.73
CA PHE A 131 2.64 29.61 34.42
C PHE A 131 1.44 29.63 33.46
N LEU A 132 1.53 30.38 32.36
CA LEU A 132 0.51 30.34 31.30
C LEU A 132 0.40 28.94 30.68
N LEU A 133 1.53 28.28 30.43
CA LEU A 133 1.57 26.91 29.91
C LEU A 133 1.09 25.90 30.95
N PHE A 134 1.60 26.01 32.19
CA PHE A 134 1.30 25.13 33.32
C PHE A 134 -0.20 25.05 33.61
N TRP A 135 -0.90 26.20 33.64
CA TRP A 135 -2.34 26.26 33.92
C TRP A 135 -3.20 26.27 32.65
N GLY A 136 -2.58 26.21 31.47
CA GLY A 136 -3.25 26.46 30.20
C GLY A 136 -3.16 25.27 29.25
N GLU A 137 -2.55 25.50 28.09
CA GLU A 137 -2.66 24.58 26.96
C GLU A 137 -1.80 23.32 27.09
N LEU A 138 -0.77 23.32 27.93
CA LEU A 138 0.13 22.17 28.11
C LEU A 138 -0.62 20.95 28.67
N VAL A 139 -1.58 21.19 29.56
CA VAL A 139 -2.46 20.16 30.18
C VAL A 139 -3.21 19.31 29.14
N LYS A 140 -3.42 19.84 27.93
CA LYS A 140 -4.12 19.11 26.84
C LYS A 140 -3.25 18.04 26.16
N VAL A 141 -1.93 18.17 26.26
CA VAL A 141 -0.97 17.36 25.48
C VAL A 141 0.05 16.62 26.33
N GLU A 142 0.16 16.97 27.61
CA GLU A 142 1.15 16.39 28.51
C GLU A 142 0.77 14.97 28.97
N ASP A 143 1.79 14.17 29.25
CA ASP A 143 1.63 12.94 30.01
C ASP A 143 2.01 13.15 31.48
N ARG A 144 1.76 12.14 32.30
CA ARG A 144 2.03 12.19 33.75
C ARG A 144 3.48 12.49 34.10
N ASN A 145 4.45 12.14 33.25
CA ASN A 145 5.87 12.38 33.53
C ASN A 145 6.24 13.84 33.27
N VAL A 146 5.65 14.43 32.23
CA VAL A 146 5.80 15.87 31.93
C VAL A 146 5.09 16.69 33.02
N GLU A 147 3.86 16.33 33.38
CA GLU A 147 3.12 16.98 34.47
C GLU A 147 3.91 16.95 35.79
N SER A 148 4.43 15.79 36.19
CA SER A 148 5.25 15.66 37.40
C SER A 148 6.48 16.56 37.36
N ALA A 149 7.21 16.58 36.25
CA ALA A 149 8.40 17.42 36.11
C ALA A 149 8.06 18.92 36.16
N MET A 150 6.94 19.34 35.56
CA MET A 150 6.43 20.71 35.65
C MET A 150 6.08 21.10 37.09
N VAL A 151 5.42 20.19 37.83
CA VAL A 151 5.05 20.39 39.25
C VAL A 151 6.29 20.51 40.12
N GLU A 152 7.29 19.64 39.93
CA GLU A 152 8.57 19.70 40.65
C GLU A 152 9.30 21.03 40.38
N PHE A 153 9.36 21.45 39.12
CA PHE A 153 9.95 22.73 38.74
C PHE A 153 9.22 23.91 39.41
N ARG A 154 7.89 23.91 39.40
CA ARG A 154 7.07 24.93 40.07
C ARG A 154 7.31 24.95 41.58
N ASN A 155 7.39 23.79 42.21
CA ASN A 155 7.59 23.68 43.65
C ASN A 155 8.98 24.23 44.04
N ALA A 156 10.02 23.94 43.25
CA ALA A 156 11.34 24.52 43.43
C ALA A 156 11.35 26.05 43.27
N LEU A 157 10.66 26.58 42.25
CA LEU A 157 10.48 28.03 42.07
C LEU A 157 9.76 28.70 43.25
N ASN A 158 8.76 28.05 43.82
CA ASN A 158 8.01 28.57 44.97
C ASN A 158 8.81 28.49 46.28
N ALA A 159 9.74 27.53 46.36
CA ALA A 159 10.69 27.41 47.46
C ALA A 159 11.90 28.36 47.33
N GLY A 160 11.94 29.21 46.29
CA GLY A 160 13.04 30.15 46.06
C GLY A 160 14.36 29.45 45.68
N LYS A 161 14.30 28.26 45.07
CA LYS A 161 15.48 27.58 44.55
C LYS A 161 16.00 28.29 43.30
N GLU A 162 17.32 28.34 43.16
CA GLU A 162 18.02 29.00 42.05
C GLU A 162 19.24 28.17 41.62
N GLY A 163 19.82 28.51 40.47
CA GLY A 163 21.08 27.93 39.99
C GLY A 163 21.00 26.42 39.71
N PRO A 164 21.97 25.60 40.17
CA PRO A 164 22.10 24.20 39.75
C PRO A 164 20.86 23.33 39.95
N GLU A 165 20.06 23.61 40.98
CA GLU A 165 18.82 22.86 41.24
C GLU A 165 17.77 23.11 40.14
N LEU A 166 17.58 24.38 39.73
CA LEU A 166 16.65 24.71 38.63
C LEU A 166 17.18 24.22 37.29
N GLU A 167 18.49 24.28 37.05
CA GLU A 167 19.11 23.74 35.84
C GLU A 167 18.82 22.25 35.70
N GLN A 168 18.99 21.48 36.79
CA GLN A 168 18.73 20.05 36.79
C GLN A 168 17.24 19.74 36.58
N LEU A 169 16.33 20.50 37.19
CA LEU A 169 14.88 20.32 36.99
C LEU A 169 14.44 20.71 35.57
N SER A 170 15.01 21.76 34.99
CA SER A 170 14.79 22.14 33.60
C SER A 170 15.23 21.03 32.64
N LEU A 171 16.39 20.43 32.90
CA LEU A 171 16.88 19.28 32.14
C LEU A 171 15.99 18.04 32.30
N THR A 172 15.51 17.77 33.52
CA THR A 172 14.56 16.68 33.78
C THR A 172 13.26 16.89 32.98
N LEU A 173 12.69 18.11 32.98
CA LEU A 173 11.52 18.44 32.17
C LEU A 173 11.77 18.20 30.68
N ALA A 174 12.91 18.67 30.14
CA ALA A 174 13.26 18.46 28.74
C ALA A 174 13.36 16.96 28.38
N ARG A 175 13.90 16.13 29.27
CA ARG A 175 13.95 14.66 29.10
C ARG A 175 12.55 14.05 29.12
N SER A 176 11.69 14.46 30.04
CA SER A 176 10.29 14.02 30.09
C SER A 176 9.54 14.37 28.80
N CYS A 177 9.69 15.60 28.30
CA CYS A 177 9.10 16.04 27.02
C CYS A 177 9.59 15.19 25.84
N ARG A 178 10.90 14.92 25.76
CA ARG A 178 11.49 14.07 24.72
C ARG A 178 10.92 12.65 24.76
N ASN A 179 10.86 12.04 25.95
CA ASN A 179 10.36 10.68 26.12
C ASN A 179 8.86 10.58 25.78
N SER A 180 8.09 11.61 26.15
CA SER A 180 6.66 11.74 25.83
C SER A 180 6.43 11.86 24.32
N LEU A 181 7.21 12.70 23.62
CA LEU A 181 7.18 12.81 22.15
C LEU A 181 7.55 11.50 21.48
N ALA A 182 8.64 10.85 21.94
CA ALA A 182 9.08 9.57 21.41
C ALA A 182 7.98 8.50 21.49
N LYS A 183 7.24 8.46 22.60
CA LYS A 183 6.09 7.57 22.79
C LYS A 183 4.94 7.93 21.84
N SER A 184 4.61 9.21 21.72
CA SER A 184 3.49 9.70 20.87
C SER A 184 3.76 9.50 19.38
N TRP A 185 5.03 9.58 18.97
CA TRP A 185 5.48 9.35 17.59
C TRP A 185 5.80 7.88 17.28
N GLY A 186 5.84 7.00 18.29
CA GLY A 186 6.22 5.60 18.11
C GLY A 186 7.71 5.38 17.79
N VAL A 187 8.57 6.35 18.09
CA VAL A 187 10.01 6.33 17.76
C VAL A 187 10.83 5.97 19.00
N LYS A 188 11.13 4.67 19.17
CA LYS A 188 11.89 4.17 20.33
C LYS A 188 13.30 4.77 20.43
N GLN A 189 13.94 5.08 19.30
CA GLN A 189 15.32 5.59 19.28
C GLN A 189 15.47 6.96 19.99
N TRP A 190 14.38 7.73 20.12
CA TRP A 190 14.42 9.03 20.79
C TRP A 190 14.44 8.93 22.32
N GLN A 191 14.02 7.77 22.87
CA GLN A 191 14.03 7.55 24.32
C GLN A 191 15.47 7.33 24.83
N ASP A 192 16.23 6.50 24.12
CA ASP A 192 17.63 6.19 24.41
C ASP A 192 18.52 6.38 23.17
N PRO A 193 18.99 7.62 22.93
CA PRO A 193 19.86 7.91 21.78
C PRO A 193 21.24 7.27 21.89
N HIS A 194 21.62 6.72 23.04
CA HIS A 194 22.91 6.07 23.26
C HIS A 194 22.80 4.53 23.20
N SER A 195 21.60 3.98 23.00
CA SER A 195 21.42 2.55 22.80
C SER A 195 22.04 2.07 21.46
N PRO A 196 22.78 0.95 21.44
CA PRO A 196 23.26 0.35 20.21
C PRO A 196 22.10 -0.08 19.31
N LEU A 197 22.19 0.21 18.01
CA LEU A 197 21.14 -0.07 17.01
C LEU A 197 20.75 -1.57 16.88
N GLU A 198 21.50 -2.49 17.48
CA GLU A 198 21.27 -3.94 17.37
C GLU A 198 19.96 -4.43 17.99
N GLN A 199 19.38 -3.70 18.95
CA GLN A 199 18.13 -4.12 19.62
C GLN A 199 16.86 -3.92 18.76
N GLN A 200 16.93 -3.19 17.64
CA GLN A 200 15.76 -2.96 16.78
C GLN A 200 15.37 -4.14 15.89
N LYS A 201 16.31 -5.03 15.53
CA LYS A 201 16.04 -6.13 14.58
C LYS A 201 15.09 -7.20 15.14
N HIS A 202 15.01 -7.34 16.46
CA HIS A 202 14.30 -8.46 17.12
C HIS A 202 12.90 -8.09 17.64
N SER A 203 12.47 -6.83 17.54
CA SER A 203 11.19 -6.37 18.11
C SER A 203 10.16 -5.90 17.08
N ASN A 204 10.37 -6.17 15.79
CA ASN A 204 9.41 -5.87 14.74
C ASN A 204 8.77 -7.15 14.16
N PRO A 205 7.63 -7.64 14.70
CA PRO A 205 6.94 -8.81 14.15
C PRO A 205 6.12 -8.51 12.87
N SER A 206 6.32 -7.36 12.20
CA SER A 206 5.49 -6.93 11.07
C SER A 206 6.16 -7.04 9.69
N THR A 207 7.25 -7.81 9.54
CA THR A 207 7.65 -8.28 8.20
C THR A 207 6.67 -9.35 7.74
N ILE A 208 5.51 -8.90 7.27
CA ILE A 208 4.69 -9.65 6.33
C ILE A 208 5.54 -9.76 5.06
N HIS A 209 6.03 -10.97 4.83
CA HIS A 209 6.68 -11.32 3.58
C HIS A 209 5.69 -11.12 2.41
N PRO A 210 6.16 -10.60 1.26
CA PRO A 210 5.38 -10.55 0.03
C PRO A 210 5.02 -11.96 -0.48
#